data_AF-B9U296-F1
#
_entry.id   AF-B9U296-F1
#
_cell.length_a   1.000
_cell.length_b   1.000
_cell.length_c   1.000
_cell.angle_alpha   90.00
_cell.angle_beta   90.00
_cell.angle_gamma   90.00
#
_symmetry.space_group_name_H-M   'P 1'
#
loop_
_entity.id
_entity.type
_entity.pdbx_description
1 polymer ?
#
loop_
_entity_poly.entity_id
_entity_poly.type
_entity_poly.pdbx_seq_one_letter_code
_entity_poly.pdbx_strand_id
1 'polypeptide(L)'
;VENRYENNAPIFEIFMELQEPIVVYFLNLDPNSKTGFVFFTENLLDDIYETMNLLYRVAQDPPEITDDNIIRFMDELENKPEITKQRTDIMNKVKQALQSIRIHGKGYMVYSYLWIWDKNNYLSEVKKYGRNLTLAERDAELELEGSSGIKPIGTGEYPPVSVYKEQLDKFIDLQDQVHQWETYDVFFGFLRLNMEGFKRSVLSQISQWISLFKMDLINFVRNSLQELQDFIDEAKV
;
A
#
# COMPACT_ATOMS: atom_id res chain seq x y z
N VAL A 1 -23.89 -24.61 -12.80
CA VAL A 1 -23.32 -24.40 -11.44
C VAL A 1 -22.04 -25.20 -11.24
N GLU A 2 -21.76 -26.24 -12.04
CA GLU A 2 -20.62 -27.14 -11.88
C GLU A 2 -19.24 -26.56 -12.28
N ASN A 3 -19.15 -25.60 -13.22
CA ASN A 3 -17.86 -25.01 -13.64
C ASN A 3 -17.17 -24.07 -12.61
N ARG A 4 -17.77 -23.83 -11.43
CA ARG A 4 -17.17 -22.96 -10.39
C ARG A 4 -16.32 -23.70 -9.37
N TYR A 5 -16.51 -25.01 -9.20
CA TYR A 5 -15.89 -25.74 -8.08
C TYR A 5 -14.42 -26.13 -8.32
N GLU A 6 -13.96 -26.17 -9.57
CA GLU A 6 -12.58 -26.59 -9.89
C GLU A 6 -11.58 -25.43 -10.02
N ASN A 7 -12.05 -24.17 -10.12
CA ASN A 7 -11.18 -22.98 -10.23
C ASN A 7 -11.68 -21.84 -9.33
N ASN A 8 -11.51 -22.01 -8.01
CA ASN A 8 -11.86 -21.02 -6.99
C ASN A 8 -10.85 -19.84 -6.93
N ALA A 9 -10.33 -19.43 -8.08
CA ALA A 9 -9.39 -18.34 -8.20
C ALA A 9 -10.12 -16.99 -8.34
N PRO A 10 -9.61 -15.92 -7.71
CA PRO A 10 -10.12 -14.57 -7.94
C PRO A 10 -10.06 -14.22 -9.43
N ILE A 11 -11.09 -13.53 -9.91
CA ILE A 11 -11.26 -13.15 -11.32
C ILE A 11 -10.45 -11.88 -11.63
N PHE A 12 -10.38 -10.98 -10.65
CA PHE A 12 -9.71 -9.70 -10.78
C PHE A 12 -8.64 -9.53 -9.71
N GLU A 13 -7.67 -8.67 -10.02
CA GLU A 13 -6.58 -8.32 -9.12
C GLU A 13 -6.37 -6.80 -9.10
N ILE A 14 -6.22 -6.25 -7.90
CA ILE A 14 -5.81 -4.86 -7.65
C ILE A 14 -4.44 -4.89 -6.99
N PHE A 15 -3.50 -4.10 -7.50
CA PHE A 15 -2.16 -4.00 -6.96
C PHE A 15 -2.08 -2.83 -5.99
N MET A 16 -1.61 -3.09 -4.78
CA MET A 16 -1.24 -2.07 -3.81
C MET A 16 0.27 -1.85 -3.88
N GLU A 17 0.67 -0.59 -4.08
CA GLU A 17 2.07 -0.20 -4.16
C GLU A 17 2.34 1.04 -3.29
N LEU A 18 3.56 1.14 -2.78
CA LEU A 18 4.06 2.36 -2.16
C LEU A 18 4.86 3.14 -3.21
N GLN A 19 4.31 4.27 -3.66
CA GLN A 19 4.98 5.26 -4.48
C GLN A 19 5.22 6.48 -3.61
N GLU A 20 6.38 6.54 -2.97
CA GLU A 20 6.68 7.51 -1.92
C GLU A 20 6.28 8.95 -2.32
N PRO A 21 5.53 9.68 -1.46
CA PRO A 21 5.11 9.32 -0.09
C PRO A 21 3.71 8.66 -0.02
N ILE A 22 3.11 8.29 -1.14
CA ILE A 22 1.71 7.84 -1.22
C ILE A 22 1.58 6.35 -1.48
N VAL A 23 0.54 5.75 -0.90
CA VAL A 23 0.12 4.38 -1.26
C VAL A 23 -0.89 4.47 -2.38
N VAL A 24 -0.61 3.77 -3.47
CA VAL A 24 -1.43 3.77 -4.68
C VAL A 24 -2.05 2.40 -4.93
N TYR A 25 -3.18 2.40 -5.62
CA TYR A 25 -3.88 1.19 -6.05
C TYR A 25 -4.02 1.21 -7.56
N PHE A 26 -3.46 0.21 -8.24
CA PHE A 26 -3.65 0.04 -9.67
C PHE A 26 -5.08 -0.45 -9.93
N LEU A 27 -5.85 0.31 -10.72
CA LEU A 27 -7.32 0.33 -10.74
C LEU A 27 -7.90 1.00 -9.50
N ASN A 28 -7.83 2.33 -9.50
CA ASN A 28 -8.24 3.25 -8.42
C ASN A 28 -9.52 2.78 -7.68
N LEU A 29 -9.47 2.82 -6.35
CA LEU A 29 -10.57 2.42 -5.47
C LEU A 29 -11.71 3.44 -5.41
N ASP A 30 -11.51 4.67 -5.90
CA ASP A 30 -12.53 5.71 -5.95
C ASP A 30 -13.68 5.28 -6.88
N PRO A 31 -14.91 5.13 -6.35
CA PRO A 31 -16.06 4.75 -7.16
C PRO A 31 -16.40 5.73 -8.29
N ASN A 32 -15.93 6.98 -8.20
CA ASN A 32 -16.21 8.02 -9.19
C ASN A 32 -15.09 8.17 -10.24
N SER A 33 -14.01 7.39 -10.12
CA SER A 33 -12.88 7.48 -11.05
C SER A 33 -13.23 6.84 -12.40
N LYS A 34 -13.06 7.61 -13.47
CA LYS A 34 -13.18 7.13 -14.87
C LYS A 34 -12.08 6.14 -15.28
N THR A 35 -11.07 5.96 -14.44
CA THR A 35 -10.01 4.96 -14.62
C THR A 35 -9.98 3.95 -13.46
N GLY A 36 -11.02 3.96 -12.62
CA GLY A 36 -11.15 3.08 -11.47
C GLY A 36 -11.83 1.75 -11.80
N PHE A 37 -11.78 0.84 -10.84
CA PHE A 37 -12.31 -0.51 -11.01
C PHE A 37 -13.84 -0.56 -11.20
N VAL A 38 -14.57 0.41 -10.64
CA VAL A 38 -16.02 0.54 -10.84
C VAL A 38 -16.34 0.80 -12.31
N PHE A 39 -15.72 1.82 -12.92
CA PHE A 39 -15.92 2.16 -14.33
C PHE A 39 -15.49 1.02 -15.26
N PHE A 40 -14.35 0.37 -14.96
CA PHE A 40 -13.92 -0.83 -15.67
C PHE A 40 -14.98 -1.94 -15.64
N THR A 41 -15.58 -2.20 -14.48
CA THR A 41 -16.61 -3.24 -14.35
C THR A 41 -17.92 -2.84 -15.04
N GLU A 42 -18.30 -1.56 -15.01
CA GLU A 42 -19.47 -1.05 -15.74
C GLU A 42 -19.32 -1.27 -17.24
N ASN A 43 -18.18 -0.89 -17.82
CA ASN A 43 -17.90 -1.08 -19.23
C ASN A 43 -17.86 -2.57 -19.61
N LEU A 44 -17.26 -3.42 -18.76
CA LEU A 44 -17.26 -4.87 -19.01
C LEU A 44 -18.68 -5.42 -19.05
N LEU A 45 -19.58 -4.95 -18.16
CA LEU A 45 -20.98 -5.33 -18.20
C LEU A 45 -21.64 -4.80 -19.47
N ASP A 46 -21.39 -3.54 -19.86
CA ASP A 46 -21.92 -2.95 -21.09
C ASP A 46 -21.49 -3.74 -22.34
N ASP A 47 -20.21 -4.12 -22.44
CA ASP A 47 -19.71 -4.95 -23.53
C ASP A 47 -20.42 -6.32 -23.59
N ILE A 48 -20.73 -6.91 -22.43
CA ILE A 48 -21.52 -8.15 -22.34
C ILE A 48 -22.95 -7.93 -22.86
N TYR A 49 -23.59 -6.79 -22.52
CA TYR A 49 -24.90 -6.43 -23.05
C TYR A 49 -24.85 -6.20 -24.56
N GLU A 50 -23.87 -5.46 -25.06
CA GLU A 50 -23.71 -5.19 -26.49
C GLU A 50 -23.44 -6.46 -27.29
N THR A 51 -22.76 -7.44 -26.70
CA THR A 51 -22.61 -8.75 -27.35
C THR A 51 -23.96 -9.42 -27.61
N MET A 52 -24.95 -9.22 -26.74
CA MET A 52 -26.31 -9.75 -26.94
C MET A 52 -27.06 -9.05 -28.07
N ASN A 53 -26.75 -7.78 -28.36
CA ASN A 53 -27.29 -7.04 -29.52
C ASN A 53 -26.81 -7.61 -30.86
N LEU A 54 -25.69 -8.34 -30.87
CA LEU A 54 -25.13 -8.92 -32.09
C LEU A 54 -25.71 -10.30 -32.43
N LEU A 55 -26.50 -10.89 -31.52
CA LEU A 55 -27.07 -12.22 -31.68
C LEU A 55 -28.52 -12.14 -32.16
N TYR A 56 -28.80 -12.74 -33.31
CA TYR A 56 -30.18 -12.94 -33.77
C TYR A 56 -30.84 -14.09 -33.02
N ARG A 57 -32.15 -13.97 -32.79
CA ARG A 57 -32.94 -15.06 -32.24
C ARG A 57 -32.97 -16.22 -33.23
N VAL A 58 -32.53 -17.41 -32.83
CA VAL A 58 -32.49 -18.58 -33.74
C VAL A 58 -33.87 -19.17 -33.95
N ALA A 59 -34.76 -19.11 -32.95
CA ALA A 59 -36.08 -19.73 -32.98
C ALA A 59 -37.18 -18.78 -33.51
N GLN A 60 -36.90 -17.99 -34.55
CA GLN A 60 -37.87 -17.10 -35.20
C GLN A 60 -38.22 -17.58 -36.61
N ASP A 61 -39.44 -17.29 -37.07
CA ASP A 61 -39.83 -17.60 -38.45
C ASP A 61 -38.99 -16.76 -39.43
N PRO A 62 -38.67 -17.29 -40.62
CA PRO A 62 -37.94 -16.55 -41.63
C PRO A 62 -38.65 -15.22 -41.94
N PRO A 63 -37.94 -14.08 -42.00
CA PRO A 63 -38.54 -12.78 -42.28
C PRO A 63 -39.31 -12.75 -43.60
N GLU A 64 -38.92 -13.61 -44.54
CA GLU A 64 -39.59 -13.78 -45.83
C GLU A 64 -41.01 -14.36 -45.72
N ILE A 65 -41.37 -14.95 -44.58
CA ILE A 65 -42.66 -15.63 -44.34
C ILE A 65 -43.61 -14.75 -43.52
N THR A 66 -43.11 -13.96 -42.57
CA THR A 66 -43.95 -13.24 -41.60
C THR A 66 -44.06 -11.73 -41.83
N ASP A 67 -43.28 -11.13 -42.73
CA ASP A 67 -43.19 -9.65 -42.92
C ASP A 67 -42.81 -8.89 -41.63
N ASP A 68 -42.31 -9.61 -40.63
CA ASP A 68 -41.90 -9.10 -39.33
C ASP A 68 -40.41 -8.72 -39.32
N ASN A 69 -40.06 -7.76 -38.46
CA ASN A 69 -38.67 -7.39 -38.23
C ASN A 69 -37.90 -8.53 -37.54
N ILE A 70 -36.64 -8.73 -37.94
CA ILE A 70 -35.75 -9.71 -37.31
C ILE A 70 -35.56 -9.35 -35.83
N ILE A 71 -35.90 -10.29 -34.94
CA ILE A 71 -35.76 -10.15 -33.50
C ILE A 71 -34.34 -10.54 -33.09
N ARG A 72 -33.71 -9.66 -32.31
CA ARG A 72 -32.41 -9.90 -31.67
C ARG A 72 -32.61 -10.48 -30.29
N PHE A 73 -31.59 -11.15 -29.78
CA PHE A 73 -31.63 -11.73 -28.43
C PHE A 73 -31.87 -10.66 -27.36
N MET A 74 -31.29 -9.47 -27.52
CA MET A 74 -31.46 -8.37 -26.57
C MET A 74 -32.91 -7.84 -26.51
N ASP A 75 -33.66 -7.86 -27.62
CA ASP A 75 -35.05 -7.36 -27.65
C ASP A 75 -35.95 -8.14 -26.67
N GLU A 76 -35.65 -9.42 -26.44
CA GLU A 76 -36.35 -10.26 -25.44
C GLU A 76 -35.87 -10.02 -24.01
N LEU A 77 -34.68 -9.45 -23.83
CA LEU A 77 -34.02 -9.29 -22.53
C LEU A 77 -34.15 -7.87 -21.97
N GLU A 78 -34.31 -6.86 -22.83
CA GLU A 78 -34.32 -5.44 -22.47
C GLU A 78 -35.39 -5.11 -21.40
N ASN A 79 -36.51 -5.83 -21.43
CA ASN A 79 -37.63 -5.62 -20.50
C ASN A 79 -37.64 -6.57 -19.29
N LYS A 80 -36.58 -7.36 -19.07
CA LYS A 80 -36.51 -8.30 -17.93
C LYS A 80 -35.93 -7.62 -16.68
N PRO A 81 -36.75 -7.32 -15.64
CA PRO A 81 -36.28 -6.63 -14.44
C PRO A 81 -35.22 -7.43 -13.66
N GLU A 82 -35.19 -8.75 -13.82
CA GLU A 82 -34.19 -9.62 -13.18
C GLU A 82 -32.77 -9.30 -13.65
N ILE A 83 -32.59 -8.94 -14.92
CA ILE A 83 -31.29 -8.64 -15.51
C ILE A 83 -30.75 -7.31 -14.96
N THR A 84 -31.60 -6.28 -14.91
CA THR A 84 -31.26 -5.00 -14.28
C THR A 84 -30.91 -5.19 -12.80
N LYS A 85 -31.67 -6.01 -12.08
CA LYS A 85 -31.37 -6.35 -10.68
C LYS A 85 -30.01 -7.05 -10.54
N GLN A 86 -29.70 -8.04 -11.37
CA GLN A 86 -28.41 -8.72 -11.36
C GLN A 86 -27.25 -7.76 -11.62
N ARG A 87 -27.40 -6.83 -12.58
CA ARG A 87 -26.41 -5.77 -12.84
C ARG A 87 -26.18 -4.91 -11.59
N THR A 88 -27.26 -4.44 -10.95
CA THR A 88 -27.17 -3.66 -9.72
C THR A 88 -26.50 -4.45 -8.59
N ASP A 89 -26.82 -5.74 -8.43
CA ASP A 89 -26.22 -6.62 -7.41
C ASP A 89 -24.72 -6.81 -7.63
N ILE A 90 -24.27 -6.97 -8.88
CA ILE A 90 -22.84 -7.05 -9.23
C ILE A 90 -22.14 -5.75 -8.85
N MET A 91 -22.69 -4.60 -9.29
CA MET A 91 -22.10 -3.29 -9.01
C MET A 91 -22.03 -2.98 -7.51
N ASN A 92 -23.05 -3.37 -6.74
CA ASN A 92 -23.04 -3.22 -5.29
C ASN A 92 -21.96 -4.08 -4.63
N LYS A 93 -21.77 -5.33 -5.07
CA LYS A 93 -20.69 -6.20 -4.57
C LYS A 93 -19.30 -5.62 -4.88
N VAL A 94 -19.11 -5.06 -6.08
CA VAL A 94 -17.87 -4.37 -6.45
C VAL A 94 -17.59 -3.20 -5.51
N LYS A 95 -18.57 -2.33 -5.28
CA LYS A 95 -18.41 -1.18 -4.38
C LYS A 95 -18.11 -1.61 -2.94
N GLN A 96 -18.77 -2.66 -2.45
CA GLN A 96 -18.49 -3.23 -1.12
C GLN A 96 -17.07 -3.80 -1.03
N ALA A 97 -16.62 -4.55 -2.04
CA ALA A 97 -15.27 -5.10 -2.08
C ALA A 97 -14.19 -4.01 -2.07
N LEU A 98 -14.36 -2.95 -2.87
CA LEU A 98 -13.42 -1.81 -2.88
C LEU A 98 -13.40 -1.07 -1.54
N GLN A 99 -14.54 -0.93 -0.87
CA GLN A 99 -14.58 -0.34 0.47
C GLN A 99 -13.87 -1.22 1.50
N SER A 100 -14.03 -2.55 1.44
CA SER A 100 -13.28 -3.48 2.30
C SER A 100 -11.78 -3.39 2.06
N ILE A 101 -11.33 -3.32 0.81
CA ILE A 101 -9.91 -3.11 0.46
C ILE A 101 -9.41 -1.77 1.02
N ARG A 102 -10.20 -0.69 0.90
CA ARG A 102 -9.84 0.62 1.43
C ARG A 102 -9.67 0.60 2.95
N ILE A 103 -10.55 -0.09 3.67
CA ILE A 103 -10.46 -0.24 5.12
C ILE A 103 -9.24 -1.07 5.50
N HIS A 104 -9.00 -2.18 4.80
CA HIS A 104 -7.83 -3.02 4.99
C HIS A 104 -6.54 -2.23 4.80
N GLY A 105 -6.43 -1.49 3.69
CA GLY A 105 -5.29 -0.64 3.38
C GLY A 105 -4.99 0.44 4.43
N LYS A 106 -6.03 0.98 5.09
CA LYS A 106 -5.84 1.95 6.21
C LYS A 106 -5.10 1.35 7.40
N GLY A 107 -5.20 0.04 7.62
CA GLY A 107 -4.48 -0.66 8.70
C GLY A 107 -2.96 -0.48 8.60
N TYR A 108 -2.43 -0.37 7.39
CA TYR A 108 -0.99 -0.19 7.15
C TYR A 108 -0.51 1.26 7.31
N MET A 109 -1.43 2.23 7.42
CA MET A 109 -1.05 3.65 7.56
C MET A 109 -0.39 3.95 8.91
N VAL A 110 -0.50 3.06 9.89
CA VAL A 110 0.28 3.15 11.14
C VAL A 110 1.79 3.15 10.90
N TYR A 111 2.25 2.55 9.80
CA TYR A 111 3.66 2.49 9.42
C TYR A 111 4.10 3.66 8.54
N SER A 112 3.24 4.67 8.31
CA SER A 112 3.51 5.74 7.36
C SER A 112 4.74 6.59 7.70
N TYR A 113 5.12 6.62 8.98
CA TYR A 113 6.34 7.25 9.42
C TYR A 113 7.60 6.73 8.69
N LEU A 114 7.59 5.49 8.20
CA LEU A 114 8.73 4.89 7.49
C LEU A 114 9.05 5.61 6.18
N TRP A 115 8.03 6.13 5.48
CA TRP A 115 8.18 6.76 4.16
C TRP A 115 7.80 8.25 4.14
N ILE A 116 7.22 8.78 5.22
CA ILE A 116 6.91 10.21 5.36
C ILE A 116 8.05 10.96 6.05
N TRP A 117 8.73 10.35 7.02
CA TRP A 117 9.75 11.05 7.80
C TRP A 117 11.05 11.20 7.04
N ASP A 118 11.68 12.36 7.22
CA ASP A 118 13.04 12.59 6.73
C ASP A 118 14.03 11.80 7.59
N LYS A 119 14.81 10.95 6.91
CA LYS A 119 15.76 10.04 7.53
C LYS A 119 16.88 10.77 8.26
N ASN A 120 17.37 11.88 7.72
CA ASN A 120 18.48 12.64 8.30
C ASN A 120 18.04 13.41 9.54
N ASN A 121 16.83 14.00 9.50
CA ASN A 121 16.24 14.66 10.65
C ASN A 121 16.00 13.67 11.80
N TYR A 122 15.45 12.49 11.49
CA TYR A 122 15.28 11.43 12.48
C TYR A 122 16.61 11.02 13.11
N LEU A 123 17.66 10.82 12.30
CA LEU A 123 18.99 10.49 12.80
C LEU A 123 19.52 11.59 13.71
N SER A 124 19.44 12.85 13.29
CA SER A 124 19.88 14.01 14.08
C SER A 124 19.17 14.08 15.44
N GLU A 125 17.85 13.87 15.47
CA GLU A 125 17.07 13.83 16.71
C GLU A 125 17.50 12.68 17.61
N VAL A 126 17.71 11.49 17.07
CA VAL A 126 18.22 10.34 17.84
C VAL A 126 19.61 10.61 18.39
N LYS A 127 20.50 11.27 17.63
CA LYS A 127 21.83 11.64 18.11
C LYS A 127 21.75 12.66 19.25
N LYS A 128 20.86 13.66 19.16
CA LYS A 128 20.69 14.72 20.16
C LYS A 128 19.97 14.22 21.42
N TYR A 129 18.89 13.45 21.28
CA TYR A 129 17.96 13.11 22.36
C TYR A 129 17.87 11.62 22.69
N GLY A 130 18.58 10.75 21.98
CA GLY A 130 18.55 9.30 22.15
C GLY A 130 17.32 8.61 21.56
N ARG A 131 16.34 9.39 21.10
CA ARG A 131 15.10 8.92 20.47
C ARG A 131 14.56 9.98 19.53
N ASN A 132 13.60 9.61 18.69
CA ASN A 132 12.80 10.57 17.93
C ASN A 132 11.88 11.38 18.86
N LEU A 133 11.72 12.66 18.54
CA LEU A 133 10.77 13.56 19.18
C LEU A 133 9.33 13.33 18.70
N THR A 134 8.40 13.27 19.65
CA THR A 134 6.97 13.36 19.31
C THR A 134 6.67 14.69 18.63
N LEU A 135 5.55 14.78 17.90
CA LEU A 135 5.16 16.03 17.22
C LEU A 135 5.12 17.21 18.19
N ALA A 136 4.50 17.05 19.36
CA ALA A 136 4.42 18.10 20.37
C ALA A 136 5.80 18.53 20.91
N GLU A 137 6.73 17.59 21.06
CA GLU A 137 8.09 17.89 21.52
C GLU A 137 8.90 18.62 20.43
N ARG A 138 8.70 18.24 19.16
CA ARG A 138 9.31 18.93 18.02
C ARG A 138 8.77 20.35 17.88
N ASP A 139 7.47 20.54 18.04
CA ASP A 139 6.83 21.86 17.98
C ASP A 139 7.33 22.78 19.11
N ALA A 140 7.40 22.26 20.35
CA ALA A 140 7.98 23.01 21.47
C ALA A 140 9.44 23.41 21.19
N GLU A 141 10.27 22.47 20.72
CA GLU A 141 11.68 22.75 20.43
C GLU A 141 11.88 23.75 19.27
N LEU A 142 10.95 23.81 18.33
CA LEU A 142 10.92 24.82 17.25
C LEU A 142 10.55 26.21 17.75
N GLU A 143 9.67 26.32 18.76
CA GLU A 143 9.28 27.60 19.36
C GLU A 143 10.39 28.21 20.21
N LEU A 144 11.00 27.40 21.07
CA LEU A 144 12.11 27.82 21.93
C LEU A 144 12.98 26.61 22.31
N GLU A 145 14.27 26.68 21.99
CA GLU A 145 15.20 25.57 22.25
C GLU A 145 15.26 25.23 23.75
N GLY A 146 15.09 23.94 24.08
CA GLY A 146 14.99 23.44 25.45
C GLY A 146 13.62 23.58 26.11
N SER A 147 12.61 24.15 25.44
CA SER A 147 11.26 24.28 26.01
C SER A 147 10.47 22.96 26.03
N SER A 148 10.89 21.97 25.24
CA SER A 148 10.36 20.60 25.29
C SER A 148 10.64 19.89 26.63
N GLY A 149 11.57 20.43 27.44
CA GLY A 149 11.98 19.83 28.71
C GLY A 149 12.84 18.57 28.54
N ILE A 150 13.17 18.19 27.31
CA ILE A 150 13.99 17.02 27.00
C ILE A 150 15.45 17.43 27.05
N LYS A 151 16.20 16.73 27.91
CA LYS A 151 17.65 16.94 27.99
C LYS A 151 18.33 16.17 26.87
N PRO A 152 19.26 16.79 26.13
CA PRO A 152 20.15 16.05 25.24
C PRO A 152 20.90 14.97 26.01
N ILE A 153 21.10 13.82 25.37
CA ILE A 153 21.74 12.65 26.00
C ILE A 153 23.26 12.79 26.15
N GLY A 154 23.86 13.83 25.60
CA GLY A 154 25.27 14.16 25.74
C GLY A 154 25.68 15.44 25.02
N THR A 155 26.95 15.81 25.16
CA THR A 155 27.60 16.94 24.47
C THR A 155 28.47 16.49 23.28
N GLY A 156 28.56 15.18 23.05
CA GLY A 156 29.35 14.60 21.96
C GLY A 156 28.58 14.54 20.65
N GLU A 157 29.30 14.47 19.53
CA GLU A 157 28.72 14.38 18.19
C GLU A 157 27.99 13.04 17.93
N TYR A 158 28.21 12.03 18.79
CA TYR A 158 27.64 10.69 18.64
C TYR A 158 26.94 10.21 19.93
N PRO A 159 25.77 9.55 19.81
CA PRO A 159 25.05 8.99 20.94
C PRO A 159 25.71 7.68 21.44
N PRO A 160 25.39 7.22 22.66
CA PRO A 160 25.87 5.95 23.17
C PRO A 160 25.53 4.78 22.25
N VAL A 161 26.42 3.77 22.16
CA VAL A 161 26.21 2.56 21.33
C VAL A 161 24.90 1.83 21.68
N SER A 162 24.45 1.91 22.93
CA SER A 162 23.17 1.36 23.36
C SER A 162 21.97 1.96 22.61
N VAL A 163 22.02 3.24 22.24
CA VAL A 163 20.98 3.92 21.47
C VAL A 163 20.91 3.38 20.05
N TYR A 164 22.06 3.22 19.39
CA TYR A 164 22.12 2.59 18.07
C TYR A 164 21.55 1.19 18.10
N LYS A 165 21.90 0.40 19.13
CA LYS A 165 21.39 -0.95 19.32
C LYS A 165 19.86 -0.93 19.44
N GLU A 166 19.29 -0.09 20.29
CA GLU A 166 17.84 0.01 20.46
C GLU A 166 17.11 0.39 19.16
N GLN A 167 17.63 1.35 18.40
CA GLN A 167 17.05 1.72 17.11
C GLN A 167 17.18 0.60 16.08
N LEU A 168 18.32 -0.06 16.00
CA LEU A 168 18.54 -1.18 15.08
C LEU A 168 17.63 -2.36 15.43
N ASP A 169 17.55 -2.76 16.69
CA ASP A 169 16.68 -3.83 17.17
C ASP A 169 15.21 -3.51 16.82
N LYS A 170 14.76 -2.27 17.06
CA LYS A 170 13.41 -1.81 16.66
C LYS A 170 13.12 -1.99 15.17
N PHE A 171 14.05 -1.62 14.28
CA PHE A 171 13.83 -1.74 12.84
C PHE A 171 14.00 -3.18 12.33
N ILE A 172 14.84 -3.99 12.96
CA ILE A 172 15.00 -5.42 12.65
C ILE A 172 13.72 -6.18 13.06
N ASP A 173 13.21 -5.94 14.26
CA ASP A 173 11.94 -6.53 14.72
C ASP A 173 10.79 -6.14 13.79
N LEU A 174 10.78 -4.89 13.32
CA LEU A 174 9.79 -4.42 12.34
C LEU A 174 9.95 -5.10 10.97
N GLN A 175 11.19 -5.34 10.53
CA GLN A 175 11.46 -6.08 9.29
C GLN A 175 10.88 -7.50 9.36
N ASP A 176 11.07 -8.19 10.49
CA ASP A 176 10.54 -9.53 10.70
C ASP A 176 9.00 -9.54 10.77
N GLN A 177 8.39 -8.54 11.40
CA GLN A 177 6.94 -8.36 11.38
C GLN A 177 6.41 -8.16 9.96
N VAL A 178 7.06 -7.33 9.14
CA VAL A 178 6.64 -7.08 7.76
C VAL A 178 6.84 -8.32 6.89
N HIS A 179 7.89 -9.12 7.13
CA HIS A 179 8.07 -10.40 6.43
C HIS A 179 6.91 -11.36 6.63
N GLN A 180 6.23 -11.30 7.78
CA GLN A 180 5.06 -12.13 8.09
C GLN A 180 3.75 -11.63 7.47
N TRP A 181 3.74 -10.43 6.86
CA TRP A 181 2.52 -9.92 6.21
C TRP A 181 2.10 -10.83 5.06
N GLU A 182 0.79 -11.04 4.96
CA GLU A 182 0.20 -11.71 3.81
C GLU A 182 0.52 -10.95 2.53
N THR A 183 0.75 -11.70 1.45
CA THR A 183 1.08 -11.10 0.14
C THR A 183 -0.17 -10.89 -0.70
N TYR A 184 -1.19 -11.70 -0.46
CA TYR A 184 -2.45 -11.69 -1.19
C TYR A 184 -3.62 -11.82 -0.23
N ASP A 185 -4.66 -11.02 -0.43
CA ASP A 185 -5.93 -11.16 0.27
C ASP A 185 -7.08 -11.26 -0.73
N VAL A 186 -8.03 -12.15 -0.47
CA VAL A 186 -9.18 -12.36 -1.35
C VAL A 186 -10.43 -11.76 -0.72
N PHE A 187 -11.05 -10.83 -1.44
CA PHE A 187 -12.26 -10.14 -1.06
C PHE A 187 -13.44 -10.68 -1.86
N PHE A 188 -14.49 -11.12 -1.16
CA PHE A 188 -15.75 -11.62 -1.76
C PHE A 188 -15.56 -12.76 -2.78
N GLY A 189 -14.42 -13.47 -2.74
CA GLY A 189 -14.08 -14.59 -3.62
C GLY A 189 -13.68 -14.22 -5.06
N PHE A 190 -14.04 -13.03 -5.54
CA PHE A 190 -13.82 -12.63 -6.94
C PHE A 190 -12.69 -11.63 -7.14
N LEU A 191 -12.27 -10.93 -6.09
CA LEU A 191 -11.28 -9.84 -6.18
C LEU A 191 -10.11 -10.11 -5.25
N ARG A 192 -8.89 -10.14 -5.79
CA ARG A 192 -7.64 -10.28 -5.04
C ARG A 192 -6.98 -8.91 -4.87
N LEU A 193 -6.52 -8.61 -3.66
CA LEU A 193 -5.57 -7.56 -3.40
C LEU A 193 -4.16 -8.14 -3.43
N ASN A 194 -3.32 -7.66 -4.32
CA ASN A 194 -1.91 -7.99 -4.38
C ASN A 194 -1.10 -6.92 -3.64
N MET A 195 -0.47 -7.31 -2.54
CA MET A 195 0.35 -6.44 -1.70
C MET A 195 1.83 -6.71 -1.85
N GLU A 196 2.25 -7.53 -2.81
CA GLU A 196 3.65 -7.89 -3.02
C GLU A 196 4.52 -6.67 -3.26
N GLY A 197 4.08 -5.77 -4.15
CA GLY A 197 4.75 -4.50 -4.44
C GLY A 197 4.86 -3.63 -3.18
N PHE A 198 3.75 -3.42 -2.49
CA PHE A 198 3.71 -2.67 -1.24
C PHE A 198 4.65 -3.24 -0.16
N LYS A 199 4.58 -4.55 0.10
CA LYS A 199 5.43 -5.25 1.07
C LYS A 199 6.92 -5.08 0.74
N ARG A 200 7.31 -5.28 -0.53
CA ARG A 200 8.70 -5.08 -0.97
C ARG A 200 9.16 -3.64 -0.76
N SER A 201 8.33 -2.65 -1.10
CA SER A 201 8.68 -1.24 -0.89
C SER A 201 8.81 -0.89 0.59
N VAL A 202 7.94 -1.40 1.47
CA VAL A 202 8.04 -1.19 2.93
C VAL A 202 9.32 -1.84 3.48
N LEU A 203 9.65 -3.06 3.06
CA LEU A 203 10.91 -3.72 3.44
C LEU A 203 12.14 -2.95 2.96
N SER A 204 12.08 -2.36 1.76
CA SER A 204 13.12 -1.46 1.25
C SER A 204 13.28 -0.22 2.13
N GLN A 205 12.17 0.40 2.54
CA GLN A 205 12.19 1.55 3.46
C GLN A 205 12.84 1.19 4.80
N ILE A 206 12.46 0.06 5.41
CA ILE A 206 13.07 -0.42 6.65
C ILE A 206 14.57 -0.70 6.46
N SER A 207 14.94 -1.31 5.33
CA SER A 207 16.35 -1.60 5.01
C SER A 207 17.17 -0.31 4.90
N GLN A 208 16.61 0.76 4.34
CA GLN A 208 17.26 2.07 4.31
C GLN A 208 17.44 2.66 5.71
N TRP A 209 16.46 2.53 6.61
CA TRP A 209 16.58 2.94 8.01
C TRP A 209 17.69 2.17 8.73
N ILE A 210 17.72 0.84 8.60
CA ILE A 210 18.77 -0.01 9.17
C ILE A 210 20.14 0.40 8.62
N SER A 211 20.24 0.62 7.30
CA SER A 211 21.50 1.02 6.66
C SER A 211 21.98 2.38 7.15
N LEU A 212 21.08 3.34 7.35
CA LEU A 212 21.41 4.67 7.88
C LEU A 212 22.09 4.56 9.24
N PHE A 213 21.46 3.85 10.18
CA PHE A 213 22.01 3.68 11.53
C PHE A 213 23.32 2.88 11.53
N LYS A 214 23.43 1.85 10.68
CA LYS A 214 24.69 1.08 10.54
C LYS A 214 25.82 1.94 10.03
N MET A 215 25.59 2.75 8.99
CA MET A 215 26.64 3.60 8.40
C MET A 215 27.11 4.68 9.38
N ASP A 216 26.18 5.33 10.09
CA ASP A 216 26.52 6.33 11.09
C ASP A 216 27.30 5.71 12.27
N LEU A 217 26.93 4.50 12.72
CA LEU A 217 27.67 3.76 13.73
C LEU A 217 29.09 3.36 13.26
N ILE A 218 29.24 2.93 12.01
CA ILE A 218 30.56 2.61 11.43
C ILE A 218 31.44 3.86 11.41
N ASN A 219 30.88 5.00 11.00
CA ASN A 219 31.60 6.28 10.99
C ASN A 219 32.02 6.69 12.39
N PHE A 220 31.13 6.57 13.38
CA PHE A 220 31.46 6.80 14.79
C PHE A 220 32.68 5.98 15.23
N VAL A 221 32.63 4.66 15.06
CA VAL A 221 33.72 3.77 15.50
C VAL A 221 35.03 4.09 14.77
N ARG A 222 34.96 4.38 13.46
CA ARG A 222 36.14 4.74 12.67
C ARG A 222 36.79 6.03 13.15
N ASN A 223 35.99 7.07 13.41
CA ASN A 223 36.47 8.37 13.85
C ASN A 223 37.07 8.27 15.26
N SER A 224 36.41 7.58 16.18
CA SER A 224 36.95 7.38 17.54
C SER A 224 38.26 6.58 17.56
N LEU A 225 38.41 5.59 16.67
CA LEU A 225 39.67 4.85 16.53
C LEU A 225 40.78 5.71 15.92
N GLN A 226 40.45 6.58 14.97
CA GLN A 226 41.41 7.51 14.37
C GLN A 226 41.88 8.55 15.39
N GLU A 227 40.96 9.18 16.13
CA GLU A 227 41.28 10.13 17.20
C GLU A 227 42.18 9.49 18.27
N LEU A 228 41.90 8.24 18.64
CA LEU A 228 42.72 7.49 19.59
C LEU A 228 44.13 7.23 19.03
N GLN A 229 44.24 6.88 17.75
CA GLN A 229 45.53 6.66 17.09
C GLN A 229 46.33 7.96 17.03
N ASP A 230 45.71 9.06 16.65
CA ASP A 230 46.33 10.39 16.59
C ASP A 230 46.82 10.81 17.98
N PHE A 231 46.03 10.59 19.03
CA PHE A 231 46.42 10.84 20.43
C PHE A 231 47.63 10.00 20.86
N ILE A 232 47.68 8.72 20.48
CA ILE A 232 48.81 7.83 20.80
C ILE A 232 50.08 8.30 20.09
N ASP A 233 49.96 8.77 18.85
CA ASP A 233 51.10 9.24 18.07
C ASP A 233 51.61 10.60 18.57
N GLU A 234 50.73 11.51 18.98
CA GLU A 234 51.10 12.76 19.66
C GLU A 234 51.77 12.51 21.02
N ALA A 235 51.30 11.55 21.80
CA ALA A 235 51.87 11.23 23.12
C ALA A 235 53.22 10.50 23.06
N LYS A 236 53.63 10.00 21.89
CA LYS A 236 54.95 9.38 21.63
C LYS A 236 56.02 10.39 21.21
N VAL A 237 55.63 11.64 20.90
CA VAL A 237 56.53 12.77 20.62
C VAL A 237 56.96 13.43 21.91
#